data_AF-A0A1M3QT27-F1
#
_entry.id   AF-A0A1M3QT27-F1
#
_cell.length_a   1.000
_cell.length_b   1.000
_cell.length_c   1.000
_cell.angle_alpha   90.00
_cell.angle_beta   90.00
_cell.angle_gamma   90.00
#
_symmetry.space_group_name_H-M   'P 1'
#
loop_
_entity.id
_entity.type
_entity.pdbx_description
1 polymer ?
#
loop_
_entity_poly.entity_id
_entity_poly.type
_entity_poly.pdbx_seq_one_letter_code
_entity_poly.pdbx_strand_id
1 'polypeptide(L)'
;MTRPDMYQIAAYEGEPLNLDEIQYMPEDYIENVKKHINIDMVDAALEDFQHIIKSDKLDLTVLAAVDKYYDRKKIAELIKESDPKDFSNSYVVTVCEFGAMLGYLFKQIDGFDWLYSHPYFHSIIVHKNTGFGITVFDWAIKKFSEYGVDDGFVEKFNAALAGVNGEWEEDEDKND
;
A
#
# COMPACT_ATOMS: atom_id res chain seq x y z
N MET A 1 7.97 7.12 -16.81
CA MET A 1 8.57 6.46 -15.63
C MET A 1 7.56 6.62 -14.49
N THR A 2 7.10 5.52 -13.88
CA THR A 2 6.16 5.59 -12.74
C THR A 2 6.95 5.99 -11.49
N ARG A 3 6.68 7.18 -10.94
CA ARG A 3 7.32 7.63 -9.71
C ARG A 3 6.54 7.12 -8.50
N PRO A 4 7.13 6.30 -7.61
CA PRO A 4 6.45 5.88 -6.40
C PRO A 4 6.28 7.09 -5.47
N ASP A 5 5.09 7.27 -4.90
CA ASP A 5 4.86 8.32 -3.90
C ASP A 5 5.48 7.85 -2.57
N MET A 6 6.71 8.26 -2.31
CA MET A 6 7.49 7.90 -1.13
C MET A 6 8.09 9.15 -0.49
N TYR A 7 8.40 9.07 0.80
CA TYR A 7 9.07 10.13 1.54
C TYR A 7 10.01 9.53 2.57
N GLN A 8 11.03 10.26 3.00
CA GLN A 8 11.85 9.84 4.14
C GLN A 8 11.16 10.30 5.43
N ILE A 9 10.98 9.38 6.38
CA ILE A 9 10.37 9.72 7.66
C ILE A 9 11.30 10.63 8.48
N ALA A 10 10.74 11.58 9.22
CA ALA A 10 11.51 12.57 9.96
C ALA A 10 12.42 11.98 11.05
N ALA A 11 12.09 10.79 11.56
CA ALA A 11 12.88 10.10 12.60
C ALA A 11 14.15 9.43 12.07
N TYR A 12 14.37 9.40 10.76
CA TYR A 12 15.56 8.80 10.17
C TYR A 12 16.73 9.78 10.17
N GLU A 13 17.75 9.49 10.98
CA GLU A 13 18.95 10.33 11.14
C GLU A 13 20.20 9.68 10.51
N GLY A 14 20.01 8.82 9.50
CA GLY A 14 21.10 8.09 8.82
C GLY A 14 21.43 6.72 9.42
N GLU A 15 20.71 6.30 10.46
CA GLU A 15 20.85 4.99 11.11
C GLU A 15 19.58 4.15 10.96
N PRO A 16 19.69 2.80 10.98
CA PRO A 16 18.51 1.94 10.92
C PRO A 16 17.50 2.24 12.03
N LEU A 17 16.23 2.38 11.63
CA LEU A 17 15.13 2.66 12.54
C LEU A 17 14.80 1.44 13.41
N ASN A 18 14.68 1.67 14.71
CA ASN A 18 13.96 0.76 15.59
C ASN A 18 12.47 1.12 15.58
N LEU A 19 11.68 0.42 14.76
CA LEU A 19 10.27 0.72 14.60
C LEU A 19 9.47 0.56 15.90
N ASP A 20 9.86 -0.36 16.78
CA ASP A 20 9.18 -0.58 18.07
C ASP A 20 9.38 0.62 19.02
N GLU A 21 10.52 1.31 18.96
CA GLU A 21 10.80 2.49 19.78
C GLU A 21 10.09 3.75 19.29
N ILE A 22 9.80 3.84 17.99
CA ILE A 22 9.15 5.02 17.39
C ILE A 22 7.63 4.88 17.24
N GLN A 23 7.05 3.70 17.55
CA GLN A 23 5.59 3.58 17.66
C GLN A 23 5.09 4.53 18.74
N TYR A 24 4.13 5.39 18.40
CA TYR A 24 3.58 6.37 19.34
C TYR A 24 2.32 5.88 20.08
N MET A 25 1.75 4.77 19.64
CA MET A 25 0.51 4.23 20.18
C MET A 25 0.78 3.27 21.35
N PRO A 26 -0.15 3.14 22.31
CA PRO A 26 -0.12 2.07 23.30
C PRO A 26 -0.09 0.67 22.67
N GLU A 27 0.59 -0.28 23.32
CA GLU A 27 0.75 -1.66 22.81
C GLU A 27 -0.57 -2.34 22.47
N ASP A 28 -1.60 -2.20 23.31
CA ASP A 28 -2.93 -2.77 23.07
C ASP A 28 -3.59 -2.21 21.80
N TYR A 29 -3.39 -0.92 21.52
CA TYR A 29 -3.86 -0.29 20.28
C TYR A 29 -3.07 -0.76 19.07
N ILE A 30 -1.76 -0.91 19.19
CA ILE A 30 -0.90 -1.46 18.13
C ILE A 30 -1.35 -2.87 17.78
N GLU A 31 -1.59 -3.74 18.77
CA GLU A 31 -2.05 -5.11 18.54
C GLU A 31 -3.43 -5.16 17.88
N ASN A 32 -4.34 -4.25 18.24
CA ASN A 32 -5.63 -4.13 17.57
C ASN A 32 -5.48 -3.73 16.09
N VAL A 33 -4.63 -2.74 15.78
CA VAL A 33 -4.38 -2.30 14.39
C VAL A 33 -3.67 -3.40 13.60
N LYS A 34 -2.67 -4.06 14.20
CA LYS A 34 -1.97 -5.23 13.61
C LYS A 34 -2.94 -6.32 13.23
N LYS A 35 -3.85 -6.69 14.14
CA LYS A 35 -4.88 -7.69 13.88
C LYS A 35 -5.79 -7.24 12.74
N HIS A 36 -6.26 -6.00 12.78
CA HIS A 36 -7.17 -5.52 11.76
C HIS A 36 -6.55 -5.51 10.35
N ILE A 37 -5.31 -5.02 10.22
CA ILE A 37 -4.61 -5.02 8.93
C ILE A 37 -4.25 -6.45 8.51
N ASN A 38 -3.50 -7.18 9.33
CA ASN A 38 -2.84 -8.41 8.89
C ASN A 38 -3.76 -9.64 8.92
N ILE A 39 -4.80 -9.64 9.74
CA ILE A 39 -5.76 -10.76 9.83
C ILE A 39 -7.02 -10.37 9.08
N ASP A 40 -7.72 -9.30 9.49
CA ASP A 40 -9.03 -9.03 8.93
C ASP A 40 -8.95 -8.58 7.45
N MET A 41 -8.05 -7.64 7.11
CA MET A 41 -8.01 -7.06 5.75
C MET A 41 -7.20 -7.87 4.75
N VAL A 42 -6.06 -8.41 5.15
CA VAL A 42 -5.22 -9.21 4.24
C VAL A 42 -5.91 -10.52 3.87
N ASP A 43 -6.54 -11.20 4.84
CA ASP A 43 -7.28 -12.44 4.54
C ASP A 43 -8.53 -12.14 3.71
N ALA A 44 -9.27 -11.07 4.03
CA ALA A 44 -10.40 -10.62 3.23
C ALA A 44 -9.98 -10.27 1.80
N ALA A 45 -8.89 -9.53 1.60
CA ALA A 45 -8.37 -9.21 0.27
C ALA A 45 -8.05 -10.49 -0.54
N LEU A 46 -7.46 -11.50 0.10
CA LEU A 46 -7.18 -12.77 -0.57
C LEU A 46 -8.46 -13.50 -0.97
N GLU A 47 -9.46 -13.57 -0.09
CA GLU A 47 -10.75 -14.21 -0.36
C GLU A 47 -11.55 -13.46 -1.43
N ASP A 48 -11.68 -12.15 -1.27
CA ASP A 48 -12.50 -11.31 -2.13
C ASP A 48 -11.90 -11.27 -3.53
N PHE A 49 -10.58 -11.09 -3.69
CA PHE A 49 -9.97 -11.06 -5.04
C PHE A 49 -9.99 -12.41 -5.78
N GLN A 50 -10.44 -13.51 -5.15
CA GLN A 50 -10.63 -14.79 -5.84
C GLN A 50 -11.64 -14.73 -6.99
N HIS A 51 -12.55 -13.75 -7.03
CA HIS A 51 -13.46 -13.59 -8.16
C HIS A 51 -12.76 -13.02 -9.40
N ILE A 52 -11.59 -12.39 -9.24
CA ILE A 52 -10.77 -11.79 -10.30
C ILE A 52 -9.74 -12.82 -10.78
N ILE A 53 -9.02 -13.44 -9.85
CA ILE A 53 -7.97 -14.42 -10.12
C ILE A 53 -7.93 -15.47 -9.01
N LYS A 54 -7.84 -16.75 -9.37
CA LYS A 54 -7.69 -17.83 -8.37
C LYS A 54 -6.24 -17.91 -7.92
N SER A 55 -6.02 -17.80 -6.61
CA SER A 55 -4.68 -17.86 -6.00
C SER A 55 -4.77 -18.39 -4.56
N ASP A 56 -3.73 -19.06 -4.09
CA ASP A 56 -3.61 -19.51 -2.70
C ASP A 56 -2.92 -18.47 -1.78
N LYS A 57 -2.38 -17.41 -2.36
CA LYS A 57 -1.69 -16.33 -1.65
C LYS A 57 -1.75 -15.00 -2.40
N LEU A 58 -1.50 -13.91 -1.69
CA LEU A 58 -1.26 -12.61 -2.31
C LEU A 58 0.18 -12.55 -2.83
N ASP A 59 0.35 -12.22 -4.11
CA ASP A 59 1.64 -11.97 -4.75
C ASP A 59 1.50 -10.91 -5.86
N LEU A 60 2.59 -10.61 -6.56
CA LEU A 60 2.57 -9.60 -7.64
C LEU A 60 1.68 -10.02 -8.84
N THR A 61 1.38 -11.30 -9.01
CA THR A 61 0.43 -11.76 -10.03
C THR A 61 -1.00 -11.38 -9.64
N VAL A 62 -1.36 -11.56 -8.36
CA VAL A 62 -2.64 -11.10 -7.83
C VAL A 62 -2.75 -9.58 -7.93
N LEU A 63 -1.70 -8.84 -7.53
CA LEU A 63 -1.67 -7.38 -7.65
C LEU A 63 -1.91 -6.93 -9.09
N ALA A 64 -1.21 -7.51 -10.08
CA ALA A 64 -1.38 -7.18 -11.49
C ALA A 64 -2.81 -7.45 -11.99
N ALA A 65 -3.41 -8.56 -11.58
CA ALA A 65 -4.75 -8.94 -12.00
C ALA A 65 -5.81 -8.00 -11.43
N VAL A 66 -5.70 -7.67 -10.14
CA VAL A 66 -6.61 -6.74 -9.44
C VAL A 66 -6.48 -5.33 -10.02
N ASP A 67 -5.25 -4.84 -10.20
CA ASP A 67 -4.96 -3.53 -10.79
C ASP A 67 -5.57 -3.40 -12.19
N LYS A 68 -5.43 -4.44 -13.02
CA LYS A 68 -6.02 -4.47 -14.36
C LYS A 68 -7.54 -4.59 -14.35
N TYR A 69 -8.11 -5.34 -13.41
CA TYR A 69 -9.55 -5.53 -13.32
C TYR A 69 -10.28 -4.25 -12.92
N TYR A 70 -9.75 -3.52 -11.93
CA TYR A 70 -10.29 -2.22 -11.52
C TYR A 70 -9.80 -1.12 -12.46
N ASP A 71 -10.30 -1.17 -13.70
CA ASP A 71 -10.19 -0.08 -14.66
C ASP A 71 -11.14 1.08 -14.31
N ARG A 72 -11.06 2.17 -15.09
CA ARG A 72 -11.91 3.37 -14.91
C ARG A 72 -13.40 3.04 -14.87
N LYS A 73 -13.85 2.10 -15.69
CA LYS A 73 -15.27 1.72 -15.77
C LYS A 73 -15.68 0.95 -14.52
N LYS A 74 -14.88 -0.04 -14.11
CA LYS A 74 -15.15 -0.86 -12.93
C LYS A 74 -15.12 -0.05 -11.64
N ILE A 75 -14.19 0.90 -11.52
CA ILE A 75 -14.15 1.83 -10.39
C ILE A 75 -15.40 2.73 -10.38
N ALA A 76 -15.81 3.26 -11.53
CA ALA A 76 -17.03 4.08 -11.60
C ALA A 76 -18.30 3.30 -11.23
N GLU A 77 -18.38 2.02 -11.64
CA GLU A 77 -19.45 1.10 -11.24
C GLU A 77 -19.43 0.87 -9.71
N LEU A 78 -18.26 0.54 -9.15
CA LEU A 78 -18.07 0.34 -7.70
C LEU A 78 -18.50 1.55 -6.88
N ILE A 79 -18.07 2.76 -7.28
CA ILE A 79 -18.45 4.02 -6.60
C ILE A 79 -19.95 4.24 -6.68
N LYS A 80 -20.56 4.01 -7.86
CA LYS A 80 -21.99 4.24 -8.07
C LYS A 80 -22.88 3.31 -7.23
N GLU A 81 -22.42 2.08 -7.00
CA GLU A 81 -23.15 1.06 -6.23
C GLU A 81 -22.94 1.20 -4.71
N SER A 82 -21.95 1.98 -4.28
CA SER A 82 -21.59 2.17 -2.87
C SER A 82 -22.37 3.32 -2.22
N ASP A 83 -23.07 3.05 -1.12
CA ASP A 83 -23.73 4.10 -0.32
C ASP A 83 -22.68 4.90 0.48
N PRO A 84 -22.50 6.21 0.24
CA PRO A 84 -21.51 7.02 0.96
C PRO A 84 -21.81 7.20 2.46
N LYS A 85 -23.01 6.82 2.94
CA LYS A 85 -23.36 6.85 4.37
C LYS A 85 -23.00 5.56 5.10
N ASP A 86 -22.72 4.49 4.36
CA ASP A 86 -22.31 3.22 4.92
C ASP A 86 -20.77 3.12 4.89
N PHE A 87 -20.13 3.12 6.06
CA PHE A 87 -18.68 2.98 6.15
C PHE A 87 -18.17 1.58 5.81
N SER A 88 -19.08 0.61 5.66
CA SER A 88 -18.79 -0.74 5.20
C SER A 88 -19.14 -0.94 3.72
N ASN A 89 -19.33 0.14 2.95
CA ASN A 89 -19.62 0.04 1.53
C ASN A 89 -18.47 -0.61 0.74
N SER A 90 -18.81 -1.22 -0.40
CA SER A 90 -17.85 -1.97 -1.21
C SER A 90 -16.66 -1.14 -1.69
N TYR A 91 -16.85 0.15 -2.02
CA TYR A 91 -15.75 1.02 -2.40
C TYR A 91 -14.72 1.16 -1.28
N VAL A 92 -15.15 1.49 -0.06
CA VAL A 92 -14.25 1.65 1.10
C VAL A 92 -13.54 0.33 1.41
N VAL A 93 -14.28 -0.77 1.44
CA VAL A 93 -13.73 -2.11 1.70
C VAL A 93 -12.65 -2.47 0.68
N THR A 94 -12.95 -2.38 -0.62
CA THR A 94 -11.99 -2.70 -1.69
C THR A 94 -10.75 -1.81 -1.67
N VAL A 95 -10.90 -0.50 -1.39
CA VAL A 95 -9.75 0.41 -1.27
C VAL A 95 -8.84 0.00 -0.12
N CYS A 96 -9.42 -0.32 1.04
CA CYS A 96 -8.65 -0.71 2.21
C CYS A 96 -7.97 -2.08 2.02
N GLU A 97 -8.66 -3.06 1.42
CA GLU A 97 -8.11 -4.36 1.05
C GLU A 97 -6.93 -4.24 0.08
N PHE A 98 -7.04 -3.37 -0.93
CA PHE A 98 -5.95 -3.12 -1.87
C PHE A 98 -4.73 -2.49 -1.17
N GLY A 99 -4.96 -1.52 -0.27
CA GLY A 99 -3.89 -0.93 0.55
C GLY A 99 -3.23 -1.94 1.49
N ALA A 100 -4.03 -2.80 2.12
CA ALA A 100 -3.54 -3.88 2.99
C ALA A 100 -2.74 -4.93 2.19
N MET A 101 -3.19 -5.31 1.00
CA MET A 101 -2.45 -6.18 0.07
C MET A 101 -1.09 -5.59 -0.27
N LEU A 102 -1.02 -4.30 -0.64
CA LEU A 102 0.27 -3.64 -0.92
C LEU A 102 1.21 -3.69 0.27
N GLY A 103 0.70 -3.38 1.48
CA GLY A 103 1.49 -3.44 2.68
C GLY A 103 1.96 -4.84 3.05
N TYR A 104 1.11 -5.85 2.87
CA TYR A 104 1.46 -7.26 3.01
C TYR A 104 2.62 -7.66 2.08
N LEU A 105 2.55 -7.24 0.80
CA LEU A 105 3.57 -7.55 -0.21
C LEU A 105 4.92 -6.91 0.14
N PHE A 106 4.93 -5.65 0.56
CA PHE A 106 6.18 -5.00 1.00
C PHE A 106 6.77 -5.67 2.24
N LYS A 107 5.93 -6.08 3.21
CA LYS A 107 6.39 -6.78 4.43
C LYS A 107 7.06 -8.13 4.14
N GLN A 108 6.86 -8.73 2.96
CA GLN A 108 7.60 -9.94 2.55
C GLN A 108 9.06 -9.65 2.16
N ILE A 109 9.44 -8.38 2.04
CA ILE A 109 10.77 -7.94 1.61
C ILE A 109 11.56 -7.51 2.84
N ASP A 110 12.80 -7.97 2.93
CA ASP A 110 13.67 -7.62 4.05
C ASP A 110 13.85 -6.10 4.17
N GLY A 111 13.98 -5.63 5.41
CA GLY A 111 14.09 -4.21 5.72
C GLY A 111 12.75 -3.47 5.81
N PHE A 112 11.66 -3.94 5.21
CA PHE A 112 10.35 -3.29 5.32
C PHE A 112 9.53 -3.81 6.51
N ASP A 113 8.85 -2.91 7.22
CA ASP A 113 7.81 -3.26 8.18
C ASP A 113 6.79 -2.13 8.34
N TRP A 114 5.73 -2.38 9.10
CA TRP A 114 4.70 -1.39 9.39
C TRP A 114 5.10 -0.43 10.51
N LEU A 115 4.90 0.86 10.26
CA LEU A 115 4.69 1.84 11.32
C LEU A 115 3.17 2.04 11.48
N TYR A 116 2.63 1.55 12.60
CA TYR A 116 1.19 1.47 12.79
C TYR A 116 0.64 2.82 13.26
N SER A 117 -0.60 3.11 12.87
CA SER A 117 -1.28 4.35 13.21
C SER A 117 -2.76 4.11 13.49
N HIS A 118 -3.40 5.11 14.10
CA HIS A 118 -4.85 5.14 14.28
C HIS A 118 -5.43 6.43 13.68
N PRO A 119 -6.48 6.32 12.85
CA PRO A 119 -7.10 5.08 12.34
C PRO A 119 -6.12 4.24 11.48
N TYR A 120 -6.40 2.94 11.33
CA TYR A 120 -5.46 1.98 10.73
C TYR A 120 -4.98 2.37 9.32
N PHE A 121 -5.82 3.06 8.55
CA PHE A 121 -5.50 3.49 7.18
C PHE A 121 -4.47 4.64 7.13
N HIS A 122 -4.05 5.18 8.28
CA HIS A 122 -2.87 6.04 8.38
C HIS A 122 -1.57 5.25 8.60
N SER A 123 -1.63 3.92 8.74
CA SER A 123 -0.43 3.10 8.88
C SER A 123 0.35 3.11 7.57
N ILE A 124 1.67 3.06 7.68
CA ILE A 124 2.58 3.12 6.54
C ILE A 124 3.56 1.96 6.58
N ILE A 125 4.09 1.61 5.41
CA ILE A 125 5.24 0.73 5.30
C ILE A 125 6.50 1.58 5.35
N VAL A 126 7.50 1.15 6.13
CA VAL A 126 8.78 1.85 6.27
C VAL A 126 9.92 0.87 5.99
N HIS A 127 10.87 1.29 5.16
CA HIS A 127 12.15 0.61 5.05
C HIS A 127 13.08 1.07 6.17
N LYS A 128 13.40 0.17 7.10
CA LYS A 128 14.13 0.47 8.34
C LYS A 128 15.51 1.08 8.11
N ASN A 129 16.22 0.63 7.07
CA ASN A 129 17.62 1.04 6.87
C ASN A 129 17.77 2.40 6.17
N THR A 130 16.73 2.87 5.47
CA THR A 130 16.78 4.11 4.67
C THR A 130 15.77 5.16 5.15
N GLY A 131 14.84 4.76 6.01
CA GLY A 131 13.77 5.62 6.50
C GLY A 131 12.70 5.95 5.47
N PHE A 132 12.70 5.33 4.30
CA PHE A 132 11.65 5.58 3.31
C PHE A 132 10.30 5.01 3.77
N GLY A 133 9.31 5.88 3.90
CA GLY A 133 7.91 5.59 4.15
C GLY A 133 7.07 5.54 2.87
N ILE A 134 6.11 4.62 2.86
CA ILE A 134 5.15 4.38 1.77
C ILE A 134 3.73 4.37 2.35
N THR A 135 2.90 5.31 1.92
CA THR A 135 1.48 5.40 2.32
C THR A 135 0.61 4.50 1.44
N VAL A 136 0.68 3.19 1.70
CA VAL A 136 0.01 2.16 0.87
C VAL A 136 -1.51 2.34 0.75
N PHE A 137 -2.17 2.94 1.76
CA PHE A 137 -3.60 3.26 1.69
C PHE A 137 -3.88 4.50 0.83
N ASP A 138 -3.02 5.53 0.84
CA ASP A 138 -3.15 6.66 -0.09
C ASP A 138 -2.92 6.23 -1.54
N TRP A 139 -1.97 5.32 -1.74
CA TRP A 139 -1.74 4.65 -3.01
C TRP A 139 -3.00 3.95 -3.51
N ALA A 140 -3.69 3.21 -2.64
CA ALA A 140 -4.97 2.61 -2.96
C ALA A 140 -6.04 3.67 -3.28
N ILE A 141 -6.18 4.72 -2.49
CA ILE A 141 -7.13 5.81 -2.77
C ILE A 141 -6.86 6.41 -4.16
N LYS A 142 -5.60 6.63 -4.52
CA LYS A 142 -5.22 7.11 -5.86
C LYS A 142 -5.62 6.12 -6.96
N LYS A 143 -5.37 4.82 -6.77
CA LYS A 143 -5.79 3.77 -7.72
C LYS A 143 -7.28 3.83 -8.02
N PHE A 144 -8.10 3.93 -6.98
CA PHE A 144 -9.56 3.95 -7.07
C PHE A 144 -10.13 5.35 -7.33
N SER A 145 -9.29 6.28 -7.79
CA SER A 145 -9.68 7.62 -8.21
C SER A 145 -9.31 7.87 -9.67
N GLU A 146 -9.83 8.95 -10.26
CA GLU A 146 -9.51 9.35 -11.63
C GLU A 146 -8.00 9.58 -11.87
N TYR A 147 -7.25 9.92 -10.82
CA TYR A 147 -5.84 10.32 -10.89
C TYR A 147 -4.87 9.15 -11.08
N GLY A 148 -5.04 8.04 -10.35
CA GLY A 148 -4.04 6.96 -10.28
C GLY A 148 -4.49 5.63 -10.86
N VAL A 149 -5.67 5.58 -11.49
CA VAL A 149 -6.25 4.36 -12.07
C VAL A 149 -5.35 3.66 -13.10
N ASP A 150 -4.49 4.40 -13.79
CA ASP A 150 -3.62 3.88 -14.85
C ASP A 150 -2.12 3.85 -14.44
N ASP A 151 -1.80 3.97 -13.14
CA ASP A 151 -0.41 4.08 -12.64
C ASP A 151 0.44 2.81 -12.89
N GLY A 152 -0.19 1.64 -12.97
CA GLY A 152 0.48 0.34 -12.99
C GLY A 152 1.13 0.03 -11.64
N PHE A 153 0.44 -0.73 -10.79
CA PHE A 153 0.85 -0.89 -9.39
C PHE A 153 1.99 -1.88 -9.20
N VAL A 154 2.20 -2.82 -10.11
CA VAL A 154 3.41 -3.67 -10.09
C VAL A 154 4.64 -2.85 -10.44
N GLU A 155 4.55 -1.99 -11.46
CA GLU A 155 5.61 -1.08 -11.85
C GLU A 155 5.89 -0.08 -10.72
N LYS A 156 4.85 0.49 -10.10
CA LYS A 156 4.98 1.40 -8.96
C LYS A 156 5.63 0.73 -7.74
N PHE A 157 5.26 -0.52 -7.46
CA PHE A 157 5.87 -1.34 -6.40
C PHE A 157 7.36 -1.56 -6.67
N ASN A 158 7.72 -2.02 -7.87
CA ASN A 158 9.12 -2.24 -8.24
C ASN A 158 9.94 -0.95 -8.26
N ALA A 159 9.35 0.16 -8.71
CA ALA A 159 10.00 1.47 -8.68
C ALA A 159 10.28 1.92 -7.24
N ALA A 160 9.40 1.60 -6.28
CA ALA A 160 9.68 1.87 -4.86
C ALA A 160 10.86 1.05 -4.32
N LEU A 161 10.99 -0.21 -4.74
CA LEU A 161 12.11 -1.06 -4.33
C LEU A 161 13.44 -0.57 -4.89
N ALA A 162 13.50 -0.33 -6.20
CA ALA A 162 14.65 0.32 -6.85
C ALA A 162 14.96 1.64 -6.13
N GLY A 163 13.90 2.35 -5.72
CA GLY A 163 14.05 3.63 -5.10
C GLY A 163 14.69 3.61 -3.71
N VAL A 164 14.35 2.60 -2.91
CA VAL A 164 15.01 2.33 -1.63
C VAL A 164 16.46 1.89 -1.82
N ASN A 165 16.75 1.14 -2.88
CA ASN A 165 18.08 0.59 -3.15
C ASN A 165 19.07 1.62 -3.74
N GLY A 166 18.63 2.87 -3.94
CA GLY A 166 19.46 3.90 -4.58
C GLY A 166 19.63 3.70 -6.08
N GLU A 167 18.75 2.92 -6.71
CA GLU A 167 18.76 2.62 -8.15
C GLU A 167 17.87 3.60 -8.94
N TRP A 168 17.63 4.82 -8.43
CA TRP A 168 17.05 5.87 -9.26
C TRP A 168 18.11 6.26 -10.29
N GLU A 169 17.84 5.98 -11.57
CA GLU A 169 18.49 6.76 -12.62
C GLU A 169 18.05 8.21 -12.42
N GLU A 170 18.90 9.01 -11.80
CA GLU A 170 18.86 10.45 -11.95
C GLU A 170 19.08 10.72 -13.44
N ASP A 171 18.00 10.89 -14.19
CA ASP A 171 18.01 11.70 -15.40
C ASP A 171 18.23 13.17 -14.98
N GLU A 172 19.34 13.46 -14.29
CA GLU A 172 19.88 14.80 -14.17
C GLU A 172 20.77 15.04 -15.40
N ASP A 173 20.35 16.05 -16.17
CA ASP A 173 21.10 16.73 -17.22
C ASP A 173 21.43 15.97 -18.52
N LYS A 174 20.37 15.76 -19.32
CA LYS A 174 20.45 15.92 -20.78
C LYS A 174 19.44 16.96 -21.26
N ASN A 175 19.66 18.21 -20.90
CA ASN A 175 19.23 19.33 -21.72
C ASN A 175 20.41 20.30 -21.82
N ASP A 176 20.89 20.44 -23.06
CA ASP A 176 22.00 21.29 -23.52
C ASP A 176 21.93 22.75 -23.05
#